data_AF-A0A521Y313-F1
#
_entry.id   AF-A0A521Y313-F1
#
_cell.length_a   1.000
_cell.length_b   1.000
_cell.length_c   1.000
_cell.angle_alpha   90.00
_cell.angle_beta   90.00
_cell.angle_gamma   90.00
#
_symmetry.space_group_name_H-M   'P 1'
#
loop_
_entity.id
_entity.type
_entity.pdbx_description
1 polymer ?
#
loop_
_entity_poly.entity_id
_entity_poly.type
_entity_poly.pdbx_seq_one_letter_code
_entity_poly.pdbx_strand_id
1 'polypeptide(L)' 'SAGRQQMSEAVQALCFLAGANSMFYGEKLLTTGNPDTARDEVLLAKLGMRGERVQG' A
#
# COMPACT_ATOMS: atom_id res chain seq x y z
N SER A 1 -6.86 4.65 2.88
CA SER A 1 -5.62 4.29 3.60
C SER A 1 -5.36 5.15 4.86
N ALA A 2 -5.07 4.59 6.05
CA ALA A 2 -4.68 5.42 7.20
C ALA A 2 -3.32 6.10 6.92
N GLY A 3 -3.32 7.40 6.62
CA GLY A 3 -2.11 8.21 6.38
C GLY A 3 -1.42 8.06 5.02
N ARG A 4 -1.42 6.87 4.40
CA ARG A 4 -0.71 6.61 3.12
C ARG A 4 -1.12 7.55 1.98
N GLN A 5 -2.40 7.92 1.91
CA GLN A 5 -2.93 8.86 0.91
C GLN A 5 -2.24 10.22 0.90
N GLN A 6 -1.70 10.63 2.06
CA GLN A 6 -1.01 11.91 2.23
C GLN A 6 0.49 11.78 1.95
N MET A 7 1.00 10.58 1.72
CA MET A 7 2.41 10.30 1.43
C MET A 7 2.65 10.24 -0.09
N SER A 8 3.71 10.90 -0.56
CA SER A 8 4.15 10.77 -1.95
C SER A 8 4.64 9.34 -2.25
N GLU A 9 4.62 8.96 -3.53
CA GLU A 9 5.13 7.66 -4.00
C GLU A 9 6.57 7.39 -3.49
N ALA A 10 7.41 8.43 -3.49
CA ALA A 10 8.78 8.36 -3.00
C ALA A 10 8.87 8.07 -1.49
N VAL A 11 8.02 8.68 -0.67
CA VAL A 11 7.98 8.40 0.78
C VAL A 11 7.51 6.97 1.04
N GLN A 12 6.52 6.49 0.29
CA GLN A 12 6.04 5.11 0.41
C GLN A 12 7.13 4.10 0.02
N ALA A 13 7.85 4.34 -1.08
CA ALA A 13 9.00 3.55 -1.49
C ALA A 13 10.10 3.52 -0.43
N LEU A 14 10.39 4.67 0.19
CA LEU A 14 11.34 4.76 1.31
C LEU A 14 10.88 3.96 2.53
N CYS A 15 9.58 3.95 2.85
CA CYS A 15 9.07 3.12 3.94
C CYS A 15 9.29 1.62 3.67
N PHE A 16 9.02 1.15 2.44
CA PHE A 16 9.30 -0.24 2.07
C PHE A 16 10.80 -0.56 2.11
N LEU A 17 11.64 0.35 1.62
CA LEU A 17 13.10 0.20 1.71
C LEU A 17 13.60 0.18 3.16
N ALA A 18 12.98 0.97 4.04
CA ALA A 18 13.30 1.02 5.46
C ALA A 18 12.80 -0.21 6.25
N GLY A 19 12.12 -1.16 5.60
CA GLY A 19 11.70 -2.43 6.19
C GLY A 19 10.20 -2.54 6.48
N ALA A 20 9.38 -1.57 6.07
CA ALA A 20 7.93 -1.80 6.07
C ALA A 20 7.60 -2.93 5.10
N ASN A 21 6.90 -3.96 5.57
CA ASN A 21 6.57 -5.15 4.78
C ASN A 21 5.07 -5.49 4.79
N SER A 22 4.24 -4.61 5.36
CA SER A 22 2.80 -4.79 5.42
C SER A 22 2.09 -3.45 5.19
N MET A 23 0.94 -3.50 4.53
CA MET A 23 0.09 -2.34 4.30
C MET A 23 -1.36 -2.77 4.21
N PHE A 24 -2.28 -1.87 4.57
CA PHE A 24 -3.70 -2.09 4.30
C PHE A 24 -3.98 -1.99 2.80
N TYR A 25 -4.42 -3.13 2.25
CA TYR A 25 -4.76 -3.33 0.84
C TYR A 25 -6.15 -3.96 0.74
N GLY A 26 -7.03 -3.38 -0.08
CA GLY A 26 -8.45 -3.77 -0.20
C GLY A 26 -9.34 -2.58 -0.56
N GLU A 27 -10.64 -2.81 -0.74
CA GLU A 27 -11.62 -1.77 -1.14
C GLU A 27 -12.14 -0.93 0.04
N LYS A 28 -11.90 -1.36 1.27
CA LYS A 28 -12.38 -0.66 2.48
C LYS A 28 -11.37 -0.76 3.61
N LEU A 29 -11.24 0.32 4.37
CA LEU A 29 -10.57 0.35 5.67
C LEU A 29 -11.61 0.11 6.80
N LEU A 30 -11.29 0.54 8.02
CA LEU A 30 -12.17 0.49 9.19
C LEU A 30 -13.55 1.11 8.95
N THR A 31 -13.64 2.25 8.26
CA THR A 31 -14.91 2.99 8.09
C THR A 31 -15.11 3.59 6.69
N THR A 32 -14.06 3.68 5.87
CA THR A 32 -14.08 4.36 4.57
C THR A 32 -13.65 3.44 3.43
N GLY A 33 -14.16 3.71 2.23
CA GLY A 33 -13.63 3.08 1.01
C GLY A 33 -12.14 3.40 0.85
N ASN A 34 -11.36 2.45 0.36
CA ASN A 34 -9.95 2.60 0.05
C ASN A 34 -9.78 2.65 -1.48
N PRO A 35 -9.76 3.85 -2.09
CA PRO A 35 -9.68 4.00 -3.54
C PRO A 35 -8.27 3.73 -4.11
N ASP A 36 -7.31 3.39 -3.25
CA ASP A 36 -5.90 3.34 -3.61
C ASP A 36 -5.43 1.96 -4.06
N THR A 37 -6.31 0.95 -4.14
CA THR A 37 -5.95 -0.43 -4.47
C THR A 37 -5.18 -0.54 -5.80
N ALA A 38 -5.65 0.16 -6.84
CA ALA A 38 -4.98 0.19 -8.14
C ALA A 38 -3.64 0.97 -8.10
N ARG A 39 -3.54 2.00 -7.25
CA ARG A 39 -2.28 2.75 -7.06
C ARG A 39 -1.25 1.91 -6.31
N ASP A 40 -1.69 1.15 -5.31
CA ASP A 40 -0.84 0.24 -4.54
C ASP A 40 -0.26 -0.85 -5.46
N GLU A 41 -1.06 -1.42 -6.38
CA GLU A 41 -0.58 -2.38 -7.38
C GLU A 41 0.51 -1.81 -8.29
N VAL A 42 0.30 -0.59 -8.80
CA VAL A 42 1.28 0.10 -9.65
C VAL A 42 2.58 0.38 -8.86
N LEU A 43 2.47 0.83 -7.61
CA LEU A 43 3.62 1.09 -6.75
C LEU A 43 4.41 -0.21 -6.50
N LEU A 44 3.74 -1.28 -6.09
CA LEU A 44 4.38 -2.56 -5.83
C LEU A 44 5.06 -3.11 -7.10
N ALA A 45 4.41 -3.00 -8.26
CA ALA A 45 4.99 -3.38 -9.54
C ALA A 45 6.26 -2.58 -9.88
N LYS A 46 6.25 -1.25 -9.67
CA LYS A 46 7.43 -0.39 -9.85
C LYS A 46 8.58 -0.76 -8.92
N LEU A 47 8.26 -1.15 -7.69
CA LEU A 47 9.24 -1.57 -6.68
C LEU A 47 9.70 -3.03 -6.84
N GLY A 48 9.13 -3.79 -7.78
CA GLY A 48 9.42 -5.22 -7.98
C GLY A 48 8.90 -6.10 -6.84
N MET A 49 7.93 -5.62 -6.07
CA MET A 49 7.36 -6.30 -4.91
C MET A 49 6.05 -7.02 -5.28
N ARG A 50 5.74 -8.13 -4.60
CA ARG A 50 4.48 -8.87 -4.77
C ARG A 50 3.67 -8.75 -3.49
N GLY A 51 2.41 -8.32 -3.63
CA GLY A 51 1.47 -8.32 -2.50
C GLY A 51 0.99 -9.74 -2.22
N GLU A 52 1.27 -10.25 -1.03
CA GLU A 52 0.69 -11.50 -0.56
C GLU A 52 -0.64 -11.21 0.15
N ARG A 53 -1.71 -11.89 -0.28
CA ARG A 53 -3.01 -11.82 0.38
C ARG A 53 -2.96 -12.71 1.61
N VAL A 54 -2.87 -12.11 2.79
CA VAL A 54 -3.07 -12.85 4.04
C VAL A 54 -4.52 -13.31 4.08
N GLN A 55 -4.76 -14.59 3.79
CA GLN A 55 -6.05 -15.23 4.03
C GLN A 55 -6.14 -15.48 5.54
N GLY A 56 -6.97 -14.69 6.21
CA GLY A 56 -7.42 -14.95 7.59
C GLY A 56 -8.64 -15.86 7.58
#